data_AF-L5LBM9-F1
#
_entry.id   AF-L5LBM9-F1
#
_cell.length_a   1.000
_cell.length_b   1.000
_cell.length_c   1.000
_cell.angle_alpha   90.00
_cell.angle_beta   90.00
_cell.angle_gamma   90.00
#
_symmetry.space_group_name_H-M   'P 1'
#
loop_
_entity.id
_entity.type
_entity.pdbx_description
1 polymer ?
#
loop_
_entity_poly.entity_id
_entity_poly.type
_entity_poly.pdbx_seq_one_letter_code
_entity_poly.pdbx_strand_id
1 'polypeptide(L)'
;MVHMSLVSVVFKTIWRAARHEHHQHHSSSRHTPCGVESPEDDDRKVRRREKNRVAAQRSRKKQTQKADKLHEEYECLEQENAVLRREIGKLTEELKHLSEALKEHEKMCPLLLCPMNFVPVLRPDPVAGCLPR
;
A
#
# COMPACT_ATOMS: atom_id res chain seq x y z
N MET A 1 -7.79 -10.25 -10.03
CA MET A 1 -7.68 -10.02 -8.57
C MET A 1 -6.92 -11.14 -7.84
N VAL A 2 -7.07 -12.42 -8.21
CA VAL A 2 -6.35 -13.55 -7.58
C VAL A 2 -4.82 -13.52 -7.72
N HIS A 3 -4.29 -12.91 -8.79
CA HIS A 3 -2.85 -12.91 -9.09
C HIS A 3 -2.02 -12.02 -8.12
N MET A 4 -2.63 -11.00 -7.51
CA MET A 4 -1.95 -10.07 -6.60
C MET A 4 -1.85 -10.59 -5.16
N SER A 5 -2.77 -11.46 -4.74
CA SER A 5 -2.70 -12.13 -3.44
C SER A 5 -1.58 -13.18 -3.38
N LEU A 6 -1.29 -13.85 -4.51
CA LEU A 6 -0.24 -14.87 -4.58
C LEU A 6 1.15 -14.24 -4.42
N VAL A 7 1.40 -13.07 -5.04
CA VAL A 7 2.65 -12.32 -4.86
C VAL A 7 2.81 -11.90 -3.39
N SER A 8 1.75 -11.43 -2.73
CA SER A 8 1.77 -11.05 -1.31
C SER A 8 2.09 -12.22 -0.36
N VAL A 9 1.50 -13.39 -0.60
CA VAL A 9 1.75 -14.60 0.22
C VAL A 9 3.15 -15.15 -0.03
N VAL A 10 3.60 -15.19 -1.28
CA VAL A 10 4.95 -15.64 -1.66
C VAL A 10 6.00 -14.70 -1.08
N PHE A 11 5.80 -13.37 -1.16
CA PHE A 11 6.71 -12.41 -0.54
C PHE A 11 6.74 -12.58 0.99
N LYS A 12 5.58 -12.64 1.68
CA LYS A 12 5.51 -12.88 3.13
C LYS A 12 6.18 -14.20 3.56
N THR A 13 6.12 -15.24 2.74
CA THR A 13 6.69 -16.57 3.05
C THR A 13 8.21 -16.60 2.81
N ILE A 14 8.66 -16.16 1.64
CA ILE A 14 10.10 -16.05 1.31
C ILE A 14 10.80 -15.13 2.31
N TRP A 15 10.15 -14.04 2.67
CA TRP A 15 10.71 -13.05 3.55
C TRP A 15 10.67 -13.47 5.04
N ARG A 16 9.66 -14.25 5.49
CA ARG A 16 9.71 -14.95 6.80
C ARG A 16 10.84 -15.98 6.86
N ALA A 17 11.10 -16.72 5.77
CA ALA A 17 12.20 -17.67 5.71
C ALA A 17 13.57 -16.96 5.85
N ALA A 18 13.77 -15.85 5.14
CA ALA A 18 15.00 -15.04 5.23
C ALA A 18 15.24 -14.42 6.63
N ARG A 19 14.18 -14.21 7.42
CA ARG A 19 14.26 -13.71 8.81
C ARG A 19 14.78 -14.78 9.79
N HIS A 20 14.50 -16.06 9.54
CA HIS A 20 14.90 -17.17 10.42
C HIS A 20 16.37 -17.58 10.20
N GLU A 21 16.86 -17.50 8.95
CA GLU A 21 18.26 -17.83 8.61
C GLU A 21 19.29 -16.89 9.25
N HIS A 22 18.95 -15.61 9.46
CA HIS A 22 19.87 -14.64 10.06
C HIS A 22 20.13 -14.89 11.56
N HIS A 23 19.38 -15.77 12.22
CA HIS A 23 19.63 -16.16 13.62
C HIS A 23 20.55 -17.39 13.76
N GLN A 24 20.79 -18.17 12.70
CA GLN A 24 21.57 -19.42 12.78
C GLN A 24 22.98 -19.34 12.19
N HIS A 25 23.25 -18.46 11.22
CA HIS A 25 24.58 -18.40 10.63
C HIS A 25 25.41 -17.26 11.24
N HIS A 26 26.31 -17.59 12.18
CA HIS A 26 27.75 -17.28 12.12
C HIS A 26 28.43 -17.54 13.48
N SER A 27 28.61 -18.82 13.81
CA SER A 27 29.83 -19.25 14.49
C SER A 27 30.70 -19.94 13.44
N SER A 28 31.61 -19.21 12.82
CA SER A 28 32.71 -19.83 12.08
C SER A 28 33.93 -18.95 12.27
N SER A 29 34.67 -19.31 13.32
CA SER A 29 35.99 -18.76 13.63
C SER A 29 36.92 -19.05 12.46
N ARG A 30 37.26 -18.02 11.68
CA ARG A 30 38.39 -18.10 10.74
C ARG A 30 39.64 -17.61 11.47
N HIS A 31 40.43 -18.57 11.94
CA HIS A 31 41.81 -18.34 12.32
C HIS A 31 42.60 -17.93 11.06
N THR A 32 43.25 -16.78 11.13
CA THR A 32 44.34 -16.40 10.22
C THR A 32 45.58 -16.27 11.08
N PRO A 33 46.63 -17.08 10.88
CA PRO A 33 47.87 -16.90 11.61
C PRO A 33 48.77 -15.89 10.89
N CYS A 34 49.62 -15.26 11.70
CA CYS A 34 50.82 -14.51 11.38
C CYS A 34 50.71 -12.98 11.54
N GLY A 35 51.23 -12.54 12.68
CA GLY A 35 51.38 -11.17 13.14
C GLY A 35 51.46 -11.26 14.66
N VAL A 36 52.63 -10.97 15.23
CA VAL A 36 52.82 -10.81 16.67
C VAL A 36 52.02 -9.57 17.12
N GLU A 37 50.71 -9.74 17.29
CA GLU A 37 49.82 -8.78 17.94
C GLU A 37 49.71 -9.22 19.42
N SER A 38 49.89 -8.28 20.37
CA SER A 38 49.75 -8.56 21.80
C SER A 38 48.36 -9.16 22.07
N PRO A 39 48.18 -10.07 23.05
CA PRO A 39 46.85 -10.61 23.39
C PRO A 39 45.75 -9.53 23.58
N GLU A 40 46.15 -8.33 24.00
CA GLU A 40 45.30 -7.16 24.18
C GLU A 40 44.76 -6.56 22.85
N ASP A 41 45.53 -6.67 21.77
CA ASP A 41 45.14 -6.19 20.42
C ASP A 41 44.12 -7.14 19.76
N ASP A 42 44.26 -8.45 20.00
CA ASP A 42 43.29 -9.45 19.54
C ASP A 42 41.92 -9.26 20.22
N ASP A 43 41.90 -8.99 21.52
CA ASP A 43 40.66 -8.69 22.25
C ASP A 43 39.97 -7.43 21.70
N ARG A 44 40.74 -6.36 21.42
CA ARG A 44 40.20 -5.14 20.82
C ARG A 44 39.59 -5.40 19.43
N LYS A 45 40.22 -6.25 18.62
CA LYS A 45 39.76 -6.66 17.28
C LYS A 45 38.48 -7.49 17.35
N VAL A 46 38.39 -8.44 18.29
CA VAL A 46 37.18 -9.22 18.55
C VAL A 46 36.03 -8.31 18.96
N ARG A 47 36.26 -7.37 19.90
CA ARG A 47 35.24 -6.39 20.32
C ARG A 47 34.78 -5.50 19.17
N ARG A 48 35.66 -5.10 18.26
CA ARG A 48 35.32 -4.32 17.07
C ARG A 48 34.46 -5.12 16.09
N ARG A 49 34.82 -6.38 15.81
CA ARG A 49 34.05 -7.28 14.93
C ARG A 49 32.65 -7.51 15.50
N GLU A 50 32.55 -7.74 16.80
CA GLU A 50 31.25 -7.95 17.46
C GLU A 50 30.36 -6.70 17.38
N LYS A 51 30.92 -5.51 17.64
CA LYS A 51 30.18 -4.24 17.46
C LYS A 51 29.71 -4.05 16.01
N ASN A 52 30.56 -4.34 15.03
CA ASN A 52 30.18 -4.24 13.62
C ASN A 52 29.10 -5.27 13.24
N ARG A 53 29.19 -6.49 13.78
CA ARG A 53 28.18 -7.55 13.58
C ARG A 53 26.80 -7.09 14.06
N VAL A 54 26.73 -6.54 15.27
CA VAL A 54 25.48 -5.99 15.83
C VAL A 54 24.98 -4.80 15.01
N ALA A 55 25.87 -3.89 14.58
CA ALA A 55 25.49 -2.75 13.75
C ALA A 55 24.92 -3.17 12.39
N ALA A 56 25.55 -4.14 11.72
CA ALA A 56 25.07 -4.70 10.46
C ALA A 56 23.71 -5.38 10.63
N GLN A 57 23.52 -6.17 11.69
CA GLN A 57 22.24 -6.81 11.99
C GLN A 57 21.14 -5.78 12.24
N ARG A 58 21.41 -4.72 13.01
CA ARG A 58 20.46 -3.63 13.25
C ARG A 58 20.10 -2.90 11.96
N SER A 59 21.07 -2.63 11.09
CA SER A 59 20.83 -1.98 9.79
C SER A 59 19.92 -2.83 8.90
N ARG A 60 20.24 -4.12 8.74
CA ARG A 60 19.39 -5.07 7.99
C ARG A 60 17.98 -5.12 8.56
N LYS A 61 17.84 -5.26 9.89
CA LYS A 61 16.53 -5.27 10.56
C LYS A 61 15.74 -4.00 10.29
N LYS A 62 16.37 -2.82 10.34
CA LYS A 62 15.72 -1.54 10.06
C LYS A 62 15.26 -1.44 8.60
N GLN A 63 16.07 -1.90 7.66
CA GLN A 63 15.71 -1.89 6.24
C GLN A 63 14.55 -2.84 5.96
N THR A 64 14.59 -4.03 6.56
CA THR A 64 13.50 -4.99 6.52
C THR A 64 12.22 -4.38 7.09
N GLN A 65 12.22 -3.88 8.33
CA GLN A 65 11.05 -3.25 8.95
C GLN A 65 10.46 -2.10 8.12
N LYS A 66 11.31 -1.33 7.40
CA LYS A 66 10.84 -0.28 6.50
C LYS A 66 10.06 -0.87 5.30
N ALA A 67 10.56 -1.94 4.70
CA ALA A 67 9.87 -2.63 3.61
C ALA A 67 8.51 -3.16 4.07
N ASP A 68 8.45 -3.69 5.29
CA ASP A 68 7.24 -4.27 5.89
C ASP A 68 6.15 -3.22 6.05
N LYS A 69 6.54 -2.08 6.65
CA LYS A 69 5.63 -0.96 6.87
C LYS A 69 5.07 -0.41 5.56
N LEU A 70 5.92 -0.28 4.54
CA LEU A 70 5.50 0.15 3.21
C LEU A 70 4.52 -0.84 2.57
N HIS A 71 4.76 -2.14 2.73
CA HIS A 71 3.88 -3.18 2.20
C HIS A 71 2.53 -3.21 2.92
N GLU A 72 2.54 -3.11 4.25
CA GLU A 72 1.31 -3.01 5.05
C GLU A 72 0.49 -1.77 4.68
N GLU A 73 1.14 -0.60 4.52
CA GLU A 73 0.49 0.63 4.06
C GLU A 73 -0.11 0.46 2.66
N TYR A 74 0.61 -0.16 1.73
CA TYR A 74 0.12 -0.47 0.40
C TYR A 74 -1.11 -1.39 0.42
N GLU A 75 -1.07 -2.47 1.19
CA GLU A 75 -2.21 -3.41 1.33
C GLU A 75 -3.45 -2.69 1.90
N CYS A 76 -3.27 -1.82 2.89
CA CYS A 76 -4.36 -1.00 3.44
C CYS A 76 -4.97 -0.05 2.39
N LEU A 77 -4.12 0.65 1.62
CA LEU A 77 -4.57 1.57 0.58
C LEU A 77 -5.30 0.84 -0.56
N GLU A 78 -4.83 -0.33 -0.97
CA GLU A 78 -5.50 -1.15 -1.99
C GLU A 78 -6.90 -1.60 -1.51
N GLN A 79 -7.02 -1.99 -0.24
CA GLN A 79 -8.29 -2.38 0.36
C GLN A 79 -9.26 -1.19 0.37
N GLU A 80 -8.81 -0.02 0.81
CA GLU A 80 -9.61 1.21 0.83
C GLU A 80 -10.01 1.62 -0.60
N ASN A 81 -9.08 1.55 -1.55
CA ASN A 81 -9.36 1.86 -2.95
C ASN A 81 -10.44 0.92 -3.53
N ALA A 82 -10.38 -0.37 -3.21
CA ALA A 82 -11.39 -1.33 -3.63
C ALA A 82 -12.78 -1.02 -3.04
N VAL A 83 -12.84 -0.60 -1.77
CA VAL A 83 -14.09 -0.17 -1.12
C VAL A 83 -14.65 1.08 -1.80
N LEU A 84 -13.82 2.10 -2.01
CA LEU A 84 -14.22 3.34 -2.66
C LEU A 84 -14.72 3.11 -4.09
N ARG A 85 -14.03 2.27 -4.88
CA ARG A 85 -14.47 1.90 -6.23
C ARG A 85 -15.84 1.23 -6.23
N ARG A 86 -16.11 0.36 -5.25
CA ARG A 86 -17.42 -0.28 -5.11
C ARG A 86 -18.50 0.75 -4.79
N GLU A 87 -18.19 1.70 -3.90
CA GLU A 87 -19.13 2.75 -3.51
C GLU A 87 -19.45 3.70 -4.67
N ILE A 88 -18.43 4.10 -5.44
CA ILE A 88 -18.60 4.84 -6.69
C ILE A 88 -19.55 4.09 -7.64
N GLY A 89 -19.34 2.78 -7.80
CA GLY A 89 -20.22 1.94 -8.62
C GLY A 89 -21.68 1.99 -8.18
N LYS A 90 -21.94 1.77 -6.89
CA LYS A 90 -23.30 1.82 -6.33
C LYS A 90 -23.96 3.18 -6.53
N LEU A 91 -23.25 4.26 -6.18
CA LEU A 91 -23.79 5.62 -6.32
C LEU A 91 -24.07 5.98 -7.78
N THR A 92 -23.24 5.48 -8.71
CA THR A 92 -23.45 5.67 -10.16
C THR A 92 -24.71 4.93 -10.63
N GLU A 93 -24.95 3.71 -10.14
CA GLU A 93 -26.16 2.94 -10.43
C GLU A 93 -27.41 3.62 -9.84
N GLU A 94 -27.33 4.12 -8.61
CA GLU A 94 -28.41 4.87 -7.97
C GLU A 94 -28.74 6.16 -8.74
N LEU A 95 -27.72 6.93 -9.14
CA LEU A 95 -27.90 8.14 -9.94
C LEU A 95 -28.58 7.82 -11.27
N LYS A 96 -28.15 6.74 -11.95
CA LYS A 96 -28.76 6.29 -13.20
C LYS A 96 -30.21 5.91 -12.99
N HIS A 97 -30.51 5.12 -11.96
CA HIS A 97 -31.87 4.70 -11.63
C HIS A 97 -32.80 5.89 -11.36
N LEU A 98 -32.36 6.84 -10.53
CA LEU A 98 -33.13 8.05 -10.24
C LEU A 98 -33.31 8.95 -11.47
N SER A 99 -32.29 9.04 -12.32
CA SER A 99 -32.37 9.81 -13.56
C SER A 99 -33.35 9.18 -14.55
N GLU A 100 -33.38 7.86 -14.66
CA GLU A 100 -34.36 7.12 -15.47
C GLU A 100 -35.78 7.29 -14.92
N ALA A 101 -35.96 7.15 -13.60
CA ALA A 101 -37.25 7.36 -12.95
C ALA A 101 -37.79 8.79 -13.15
N LEU A 102 -36.91 9.79 -13.04
CA LEU A 102 -37.26 11.18 -13.32
C LEU A 102 -37.67 11.36 -14.79
N LYS A 103 -36.88 10.84 -15.73
CA LYS A 103 -37.16 10.93 -17.17
C LYS A 103 -38.48 10.23 -17.54
N GLU A 104 -38.82 9.15 -16.87
CA GLU A 104 -40.11 8.47 -17.06
C GLU A 104 -41.26 9.34 -16.53
N HIS A 105 -41.11 9.92 -15.34
CA HIS A 105 -42.09 10.86 -14.79
C HIS A 105 -42.30 12.08 -15.69
N GLU A 106 -41.23 12.65 -16.26
CA GLU A 106 -41.31 13.81 -17.15
C GLU A 106 -42.25 13.59 -18.35
N LYS A 107 -42.34 12.36 -18.88
CA LYS A 107 -43.23 12.01 -19.99
C LYS A 107 -44.71 12.07 -19.64
N MET A 108 -45.05 11.97 -18.35
CA MET A 108 -46.43 11.94 -17.85
C MET A 108 -46.76 13.16 -16.98
N CYS A 109 -45.78 14.02 -16.69
CA CYS A 109 -45.92 15.14 -15.79
C CYS A 109 -46.83 16.22 -16.42
N PRO A 110 -48.04 16.47 -15.89
CA PRO A 110 -48.94 17.48 -16.44
C PRO A 110 -48.34 18.89 -16.36
N LEU A 111 -47.43 19.14 -15.40
CA LEU A 111 -46.76 20.43 -15.23
C LEU A 111 -45.71 20.70 -16.33
N LEU A 112 -45.15 19.66 -16.95
CA LEU A 112 -44.20 19.79 -18.07
C LEU A 112 -44.88 19.68 -19.43
N LEU A 113 -46.03 19.00 -19.50
CA LEU A 113 -46.82 18.80 -20.72
C LEU A 113 -47.85 19.92 -20.95
N CYS A 114 -48.12 20.77 -19.96
CA CYS A 114 -49.01 21.92 -20.10
C CYS A 114 -48.19 23.18 -20.48
N PRO A 115 -48.54 23.92 -21.54
CA PRO A 115 -47.77 25.07 -22.02
C PRO A 115 -47.90 26.34 -21.13
N MET A 116 -48.22 26.19 -19.85
CA MET A 116 -48.24 27.32 -18.92
C MET A 116 -46.83 27.56 -18.36
N ASN A 117 -46.02 28.24 -19.17
CA ASN A 117 -44.92 29.13 -18.79
C ASN A 117 -44.18 28.81 -17.47
N PHE A 118 -43.47 27.68 -17.41
CA PHE A 118 -42.29 27.61 -16.56
C PHE A 118 -41.07 27.74 -17.48
N VAL A 119 -40.35 28.85 -17.30
CA VAL A 119 -39.05 29.12 -17.94
C VAL A 119 -38.20 27.86 -17.81
N PRO A 120 -37.57 27.33 -18.88
CA PRO A 120 -36.63 26.23 -18.74
C PRO A 120 -35.46 26.76 -17.91
N VAL A 121 -35.42 26.38 -16.63
CA VAL A 121 -34.22 26.51 -15.84
C VAL A 121 -33.22 25.57 -16.49
N LEU A 122 -32.38 26.12 -17.37
CA LEU A 122 -31.14 25.50 -17.81
C LEU A 122 -30.48 24.91 -16.58
N ARG A 123 -30.48 23.57 -16.48
CA ARG A 123 -29.69 22.90 -15.46
C ARG A 123 -28.26 23.40 -15.61
N PRO A 124 -27.66 24.04 -14.59
CA PRO A 124 -26.24 24.27 -14.60
C PRO A 124 -25.60 22.88 -14.65
N ASP A 125 -24.90 22.61 -15.74
CA ASP A 125 -23.97 21.49 -15.85
C ASP A 125 -23.07 21.54 -14.60
N PRO A 126 -22.96 20.48 -13.78
CA PRO A 126 -22.07 20.49 -12.64
C PRO A 126 -20.63 20.42 -13.15
N VAL A 127 -20.12 21.61 -13.47
CA VAL A 127 -18.75 22.08 -13.38
C VAL A 127 -17.67 21.07 -13.79
N ALA A 128 -17.06 21.39 -14.93
CA ALA A 128 -15.63 21.34 -15.10
C ALA A 128 -14.92 21.89 -13.85
N GLY A 129 -14.60 21.01 -12.91
CA GLY A 129 -13.71 21.28 -11.79
C GLY A 129 -12.27 21.03 -12.24
N CYS A 130 -11.58 22.09 -12.64
CA CYS A 130 -10.14 22.08 -12.85
C CYS A 130 -9.42 21.49 -11.62
N LEU A 131 -8.72 20.37 -11.79
CA LEU A 131 -7.76 19.88 -10.80
C LEU A 131 -6.44 20.62 -10.98
N PRO A 132 -5.88 21.25 -9.93
CA PRO A 132 -4.51 21.75 -9.96
C PRO A 132 -3.52 20.58 -10.02
N ARG A 133 -2.47 20.75 -10.82
CA ARG A 133 -1.33 19.84 -10.94
C ARG A 133 -0.27 20.14 -9.88
#